data_AF-A0A2D6MFD2-F1
#
_entry.id   AF-A0A2D6MFD2-F1
#
_cell.length_a   1.000
_cell.length_b   1.000
_cell.length_c   1.000
_cell.angle_alpha   90.00
_cell.angle_beta   90.00
_cell.angle_gamma   90.00
#
_symmetry.space_group_name_H-M   'P 1'
#
loop_
_entity.id
_entity.type
_entity.pdbx_description
1 polymer ?
#
loop_
_entity_poly.entity_id
_entity_poly.type
_entity_poly.pdbx_seq_one_letter_code
_entity_poly.pdbx_strand_id
1 'polypeptide(L)'
;MKVTMQYTIDLNEVPLRLNDMMQDCTTHLETITKLATVIDALNPDKFITHIDFIRKKLFEVDTQLSECGELMQGYKNALNPDELASPAEGTAQYPSMPNVDLEALQGLQKQLEGMQKEAEETTDDSQGG
;
A
#
# COMPACT_ATOMS: atom_id res chain seq x y z
N MET A 1 -5.13 -12.34 -38.73
CA MET A 1 -5.08 -13.63 -38.02
C MET A 1 -4.97 -13.31 -36.52
N LYS A 2 -5.96 -13.66 -35.70
CA LYS A 2 -5.89 -13.46 -34.23
C LYS A 2 -5.43 -14.78 -33.62
N VAL A 3 -4.27 -14.76 -32.98
CA VAL A 3 -3.74 -15.90 -32.23
C VAL A 3 -4.13 -15.69 -30.78
N THR A 4 -5.00 -16.53 -30.25
CA THR A 4 -5.37 -16.53 -28.83
C THR A 4 -4.46 -17.55 -28.14
N MET A 5 -3.41 -17.09 -27.44
CA MET A 5 -2.64 -17.98 -26.56
C MET A 5 -3.50 -18.31 -25.34
N GLN A 6 -3.94 -19.57 -25.25
CA GLN A 6 -4.51 -20.10 -24.02
C GLN A 6 -3.36 -20.58 -23.14
N TYR A 7 -3.06 -19.81 -22.08
CA TYR A 7 -2.19 -20.29 -21.01
C TYR A 7 -3.03 -21.21 -20.11
N THR A 8 -2.78 -22.52 -20.21
CA THR A 8 -3.26 -23.50 -19.22
C THR A 8 -2.37 -23.37 -17.98
N ILE A 9 -2.86 -22.67 -16.96
CA ILE A 9 -2.23 -22.65 -15.64
C ILE A 9 -2.84 -23.80 -14.83
N ASP A 10 -2.01 -24.62 -14.20
CA ASP A 10 -2.50 -25.61 -13.24
C ASP A 10 -3.15 -24.87 -12.07
N LEU A 11 -4.43 -25.15 -11.82
CA LEU A 11 -5.19 -24.50 -10.76
C LEU A 11 -4.55 -24.71 -9.38
N ASN A 12 -3.80 -25.80 -9.18
CA ASN A 12 -3.11 -26.05 -7.92
C ASN A 12 -1.89 -25.13 -7.70
N GLU A 13 -1.31 -24.57 -8.75
CA GLU A 13 -0.16 -23.66 -8.67
C GLU A 13 -0.58 -22.20 -8.45
N VAL A 14 -1.84 -21.86 -8.75
CA VAL A 14 -2.35 -20.48 -8.62
C VAL A 14 -2.28 -19.95 -7.18
N PRO A 15 -2.67 -20.70 -6.13
CA PRO A 15 -2.54 -20.22 -4.75
C PRO A 15 -1.09 -19.97 -4.32
N LEU A 16 -0.16 -20.82 -4.75
CA LEU A 16 1.27 -20.66 -4.46
C LEU A 16 1.79 -19.37 -5.09
N ARG A 17 1.49 -19.18 -6.38
CA ARG A 17 1.87 -17.98 -7.12
C ARG A 17 1.25 -16.71 -6.54
N LEU A 18 -0.02 -16.75 -6.13
CA LEU A 18 -0.68 -15.63 -5.45
C LEU A 18 0.03 -15.30 -4.13
N ASN A 19 0.38 -16.31 -3.33
CA ASN A 19 1.11 -16.09 -2.09
C ASN A 19 2.46 -15.42 -2.34
N ASP A 20 3.23 -15.90 -3.33
CA ASP A 20 4.53 -15.31 -3.69
C ASP A 20 4.38 -13.85 -4.12
N MET A 21 3.41 -13.55 -5.00
CA MET A 21 3.14 -12.17 -5.45
C MET A 21 2.72 -11.25 -4.28
N MET A 22 1.91 -11.75 -3.35
CA MET A 22 1.50 -10.98 -2.17
C MET A 22 2.67 -10.71 -1.21
N GLN A 23 3.57 -11.69 -1.03
CA GLN A 23 4.78 -11.52 -0.23
C GLN A 23 5.74 -10.51 -0.86
N ASP A 24 5.91 -10.56 -2.19
CA ASP A 24 6.72 -9.60 -2.94
C ASP A 24 6.16 -8.17 -2.78
N CYS A 25 4.84 -7.99 -2.96
CA CYS A 25 4.19 -6.69 -2.76
C CYS A 25 4.41 -6.16 -1.33
N THR A 26 4.29 -7.03 -0.32
CA THR A 26 4.51 -6.67 1.09
C THR A 26 5.94 -6.22 1.33
N THR A 27 6.92 -6.94 0.78
CA THR A 27 8.35 -6.63 0.89
C THR A 27 8.69 -5.30 0.21
N HIS A 28 8.10 -5.04 -0.95
CA HIS A 28 8.25 -3.76 -1.65
C HIS A 28 7.66 -2.61 -0.85
N LEU A 29 6.45 -2.76 -0.30
CA LEU A 29 5.83 -1.74 0.55
C LEU A 29 6.68 -1.42 1.77
N GLU A 30 7.18 -2.43 2.47
CA GLU A 30 8.04 -2.22 3.64
C GLU A 30 9.30 -1.43 3.27
N THR A 31 9.91 -1.74 2.12
CA THR A 31 11.09 -1.03 1.61
C THR A 31 10.75 0.43 1.28
N ILE A 32 9.63 0.68 0.61
CA ILE A 32 9.16 2.03 0.27
C ILE A 32 8.90 2.84 1.55
N THR A 33 8.26 2.25 2.55
CA THR A 33 8.01 2.91 3.85
C THR A 33 9.31 3.30 4.54
N LYS A 34 10.32 2.41 4.57
CA LYS A 34 11.65 2.72 5.12
C LYS A 34 12.36 3.83 4.34
N LEU A 35 12.21 3.88 3.02
CA LEU A 35 12.75 4.98 2.21
C LEU A 35 12.04 6.31 2.50
N ALA A 36 10.73 6.27 2.75
CA ALA A 36 9.95 7.45 3.04
C ALA A 36 10.35 8.11 4.39
N THR A 37 10.77 7.32 5.38
CA THR A 37 11.16 7.85 6.70
C THR A 37 12.54 8.54 6.71
N VAL A 38 13.38 8.30 5.70
CA VAL A 38 14.74 8.87 5.63
C VAL A 38 14.84 10.09 4.70
N ILE A 39 13.72 10.56 4.13
CA ILE A 39 13.73 11.72 3.24
C ILE A 39 14.03 12.99 4.03
N ASP A 40 15.07 13.71 3.61
CA ASP A 40 15.38 15.04 4.11
C ASP A 40 14.40 16.09 3.54
N ALA A 41 13.54 16.62 4.40
CA ALA A 41 12.59 17.69 4.06
C ALA A 41 13.23 19.09 4.02
N LEU A 42 14.47 19.26 4.49
CA LEU A 42 15.16 20.55 4.52
C LEU A 42 15.81 20.89 3.16
N ASN A 43 15.93 19.91 2.26
CA ASN A 43 16.43 20.10 0.91
C ASN A 43 15.29 19.94 -0.13
N PRO A 44 14.65 21.03 -0.58
CA PRO A 44 13.44 20.96 -1.41
C PRO A 44 13.66 20.25 -2.75
N ASP A 45 14.80 20.46 -3.40
CA ASP A 45 15.11 19.84 -4.71
C ASP A 45 15.25 18.31 -4.60
N LYS A 46 15.93 17.85 -3.54
CA LYS A 46 16.06 16.41 -3.25
C LYS A 46 14.74 15.82 -2.77
N PHE A 47 13.99 16.55 -1.94
CA PHE A 47 12.71 16.12 -1.41
C PHE A 47 11.72 15.80 -2.54
N ILE A 48 11.54 16.72 -3.50
CA ILE A 48 10.64 16.53 -4.64
C ILE A 48 11.06 15.28 -5.45
N THR A 49 12.37 15.12 -5.69
CA THR A 49 12.90 13.98 -6.43
C THR A 49 12.62 12.65 -5.72
N HIS A 50 12.81 12.58 -4.41
CA HIS A 50 12.57 11.38 -3.61
C HIS A 50 11.07 11.05 -3.50
N ILE A 51 10.21 12.06 -3.34
CA ILE A 51 8.76 11.87 -3.33
C ILE A 51 8.26 11.35 -4.69
N ASP A 52 8.76 11.90 -5.80
CA ASP A 52 8.38 11.41 -7.13
C ASP A 52 8.82 9.96 -7.35
N PHE A 53 10.01 9.59 -6.87
CA PHE A 53 10.48 8.21 -6.89
C PHE A 53 9.57 7.27 -6.09
N ILE A 54 9.21 7.64 -4.85
CA ILE A 54 8.32 6.85 -3.99
C ILE A 54 6.94 6.69 -4.63
N ARG A 55 6.39 7.77 -5.19
CA ARG A 55 5.10 7.73 -5.89
C ARG A 55 5.11 6.74 -7.06
N LYS A 56 6.18 6.74 -7.85
CA LYS A 56 6.34 5.77 -8.96
C LYS A 56 6.41 4.34 -8.44
N LYS A 57 7.12 4.10 -7.34
CA LYS A 57 7.20 2.76 -6.72
C LYS A 57 5.88 2.29 -6.12
N LEU A 58 5.11 3.18 -5.50
CA LEU A 58 3.76 2.85 -5.04
C LEU A 58 2.84 2.48 -6.21
N PHE A 59 2.93 3.19 -7.33
CA PHE A 59 2.15 2.87 -8.53
C PHE A 59 2.50 1.49 -9.12
N GLU A 60 3.79 1.11 -9.11
CA GLU A 60 4.22 -0.24 -9.51
C GLU A 60 3.58 -1.31 -8.60
N VAL A 61 3.58 -1.10 -7.29
CA VAL A 61 2.95 -2.01 -6.33
C VAL A 61 1.43 -2.08 -6.53
N ASP A 62 0.76 -0.95 -6.73
CA ASP A 62 -0.69 -0.93 -6.99
C ASP A 62 -1.05 -1.74 -8.24
N THR A 63 -0.21 -1.64 -9.28
CA THR A 63 -0.39 -2.43 -10.50
C THR A 63 -0.28 -3.93 -10.21
N GLN A 64 0.75 -4.34 -9.45
CA GLN A 64 0.94 -5.75 -9.06
C GLN A 64 -0.21 -6.28 -8.17
N LEU A 65 -0.73 -5.45 -7.26
CA LEU A 65 -1.87 -5.81 -6.42
C LEU A 65 -3.16 -5.95 -7.25
N SER A 66 -3.35 -5.10 -8.26
CA SER A 66 -4.47 -5.22 -9.21
C SER A 66 -4.40 -6.56 -9.95
N GLU A 67 -3.22 -6.92 -10.47
CA GLU A 67 -2.99 -8.22 -11.13
C GLU A 67 -3.25 -9.41 -10.17
N CYS A 68 -2.83 -9.30 -8.91
CA CYS A 68 -3.16 -10.30 -7.88
C CYS A 68 -4.68 -10.45 -7.70
N GLY A 69 -5.40 -9.33 -7.64
CA GLY A 69 -6.86 -9.31 -7.50
C GLY A 69 -7.56 -9.98 -8.68
N GLU A 70 -7.14 -9.66 -9.90
CA GLU A 70 -7.66 -10.29 -11.13
C GLU A 70 -7.39 -11.79 -11.15
N LEU A 71 -6.18 -12.22 -10.78
CA LEU A 71 -5.81 -13.62 -10.74
C LEU A 71 -6.61 -14.39 -9.66
N MET A 72 -6.81 -13.79 -8.49
CA MET A 72 -7.62 -14.37 -7.41
C MET A 72 -9.09 -14.49 -7.82
N GLN A 73 -9.64 -13.48 -8.49
CA GLN A 73 -11.00 -13.53 -9.01
C GLN A 73 -11.15 -14.60 -10.11
N GLY A 74 -10.18 -14.68 -11.03
CA GLY A 74 -10.13 -15.70 -12.07
C GLY A 74 -10.07 -17.12 -11.48
N TYR A 75 -9.27 -17.31 -10.44
CA TYR A 75 -9.18 -18.58 -9.70
C TYR A 75 -10.50 -18.94 -9.02
N LYS A 76 -11.13 -17.99 -8.31
CA LYS A 76 -12.43 -18.20 -7.67
C LYS A 76 -13.50 -18.60 -8.69
N ASN A 77 -13.54 -17.92 -9.83
CA ASN A 77 -14.47 -18.21 -10.93
C ASN A 77 -14.23 -19.60 -11.53
N ALA A 78 -12.97 -20.03 -11.64
CA ALA A 78 -12.62 -21.35 -12.16
C ALA A 78 -13.00 -22.49 -11.19
N LEU A 79 -12.96 -22.23 -9.87
CA LEU A 79 -13.40 -23.19 -8.85
C LEU A 79 -14.93 -23.32 -8.76
N ASN A 80 -15.67 -22.22 -8.99
CA ASN A 80 -17.13 -22.17 -8.89
C ASN A 80 -17.78 -21.70 -10.19
N PRO A 81 -17.78 -22.51 -11.26
CA PRO A 81 -18.29 -22.10 -12.57
C PRO A 81 -19.79 -21.78 -12.59
N ASP A 82 -20.56 -22.30 -11.63
CA ASP A 82 -22.02 -22.09 -11.54
C ASP A 82 -22.43 -20.69 -11.01
N GLU A 83 -21.51 -19.94 -10.37
CA GLU A 83 -21.78 -18.56 -9.91
C GLU A 83 -21.68 -17.51 -11.03
N LEU A 84 -21.16 -17.87 -12.21
CA LEU A 84 -20.97 -16.97 -13.37
C LEU A 84 -22.27 -16.60 -14.12
N ALA A 85 -23.41 -17.22 -13.77
CA ALA A 85 -24.70 -16.92 -14.39
C ALA A 85 -25.36 -15.63 -13.88
N SER A 86 -24.82 -14.99 -12.84
CA SER A 86 -25.26 -13.67 -12.40
C SER A 86 -24.26 -12.63 -12.89
N PRO A 87 -24.64 -11.68 -13.78
CA PRO A 87 -23.73 -10.65 -14.22
C PRO A 87 -23.37 -9.80 -12.99
N ALA A 88 -22.15 -9.99 -12.48
CA ALA A 88 -21.58 -9.10 -11.49
C ALA A 88 -21.44 -7.74 -12.18
N GLU A 89 -22.35 -6.82 -11.83
CA GLU A 89 -22.28 -5.41 -12.19
C GLU A 89 -20.90 -4.90 -11.78
N GLY A 90 -20.04 -4.72 -12.78
CA GLY A 90 -18.73 -4.10 -12.63
C GLY A 90 -18.91 -2.68 -12.14
N THR A 91 -18.84 -2.50 -10.83
CA THR A 91 -18.40 -1.25 -10.24
C THR A 91 -17.04 -1.53 -9.63
N ALA A 92 -16.00 -0.97 -10.25
CA ALA A 92 -14.72 -0.77 -9.59
C ALA A 92 -14.95 0.21 -8.42
N GLN A 93 -15.50 -0.30 -7.32
CA GLN A 93 -15.42 0.36 -6.04
C GLN A 93 -13.99 0.16 -5.56
N TYR A 94 -13.19 1.21 -5.69
CA TYR A 94 -12.00 1.37 -4.88
C TYR A 94 -12.35 0.95 -3.44
N PRO A 95 -11.52 0.15 -2.75
CA PRO A 95 -11.75 -0.10 -1.34
C PRO A 95 -11.91 1.26 -0.67
N SER A 96 -13.06 1.48 -0.04
CA SER A 96 -13.27 2.67 0.79
C SER A 96 -12.05 2.79 1.69
N MET A 97 -11.42 3.97 1.71
CA MET A 97 -10.33 4.26 2.65
C MET A 97 -10.72 3.68 4.01
N PRO A 98 -9.79 3.03 4.75
CA PRO A 98 -10.07 2.66 6.12
C PRO A 98 -10.64 3.89 6.79
N ASN A 99 -11.82 3.75 7.40
CA ASN A 99 -12.49 4.85 8.08
C ASN A 99 -11.59 5.20 9.26
N VAL A 100 -10.64 6.12 9.03
CA VAL A 100 -9.67 6.53 10.04
C VAL A 100 -10.50 7.21 11.10
N ASP A 101 -10.62 6.53 12.24
CA ASP A 101 -11.39 7.04 13.36
C ASP A 101 -10.85 8.43 13.72
N LEU A 102 -11.71 9.44 13.59
CA LEU A 102 -11.34 10.84 13.77
C LEU A 102 -10.79 11.05 15.18
N GLU A 103 -11.24 10.24 16.14
CA GLU A 103 -10.74 10.23 17.51
C GLU A 103 -9.30 9.70 17.61
N ALA A 104 -8.92 8.70 16.81
CA ALA A 104 -7.56 8.18 16.78
C ALA A 104 -6.57 9.20 16.19
N LEU A 105 -6.98 9.94 15.16
CA LEU A 105 -6.19 11.05 14.62
C LEU A 105 -6.03 12.21 15.61
N GLN A 106 -7.09 12.57 16.33
CA GLN A 106 -7.03 13.61 17.37
C GLN A 106 -6.17 13.18 18.57
N GLY A 107 -6.19 11.89 18.93
CA GLY A 107 -5.33 11.32 19.96
C GLY A 107 -3.85 11.43 19.59
N LEU A 108 -3.50 11.04 18.36
CA LEU A 108 -2.13 11.16 17.85
C LEU A 108 -1.67 12.63 17.78
N GLN A 109 -2.55 13.54 17.37
CA GLN A 109 -2.21 14.97 17.29
C GLN A 109 -1.93 15.57 18.68
N LYS A 110 -2.76 15.24 19.69
CA LYS A 110 -2.51 15.68 21.08
C LYS A 110 -1.23 15.09 21.66
N GLN A 111 -0.90 13.85 21.32
CA GLN A 111 0.33 13.22 21.80
C GLN A 111 1.57 13.88 21.19
N LEU A 112 1.50 14.26 19.91
CA LEU A 112 2.55 15.02 19.21
C LEU A 112 2.74 16.43 19.82
N GLU A 113 1.65 17.14 20.13
CA GLU A 113 1.71 18.44 20.79
C GLU A 113 2.27 18.36 22.22
N GLY A 114 1.98 17.28 22.95
CA GLY A 114 2.55 17.03 24.27
C GLY A 114 4.06 16.82 24.24
N MET A 115 4.54 15.99 23.30
CA MET A 115 5.98 15.75 23.11
C MET A 115 6.74 17.01 22.68
N GLN A 116 6.13 17.90 21.90
CA GLN A 116 6.75 19.17 21.51
C GLN A 116 6.92 20.13 22.70
N LYS A 117 5.95 20.16 23.63
CA LYS A 117 6.06 20.99 24.84
C LYS A 117 7.11 20.48 25.82
N GLU A 118 7.21 19.17 26.02
CA GLU A 118 8.25 18.59 26.89
C GLU A 118 9.68 18.82 26.34
N ALA A 119 9.83 18.91 25.01
CA ALA A 119 11.09 19.24 24.37
C ALA A 119 11.49 20.72 24.54
N GLU A 120 10.54 21.64 24.67
CA GLU A 120 10.82 23.06 24.92
C GLU A 120 11.15 23.34 26.40
N GLU A 121 10.52 22.63 27.34
CA GLU A 121 10.72 22.83 28.79
C GLU A 121 12.06 22.27 29.29
N THR A 122 12.68 21.33 28.57
CA THR A 122 13.98 20.74 28.92
C THR A 122 15.20 21.56 28.46
N THR A 123 14.98 22.63 27.68
CA THR A 123 16.04 23.52 27.18
C THR A 123 16.31 24.76 28.04
N ASP A 124 15.44 25.11 29.00
CA ASP A 124 15.55 26.38 29.74
C ASP A 124 16.36 26.28 31.05
N ASP A 125 16.64 25.07 31.56
CA ASP A 125 17.37 24.85 32.83
C ASP A 125 18.92 24.84 32.68
N SER A 126 19.47 25.16 31.52
CA SER A 126 20.93 25.15 31.28
C SER A 126 21.61 26.53 31.25
N GLN A 127 20.92 27.62 31.61
CA GLN A 127 21.54 28.94 31.82
C GLN A 127 21.31 29.45 33.24
N GLY A 128 21.83 28.73 34.23
CA GLY A 128 21.78 29.14 35.63
C GLY A 128 22.84 28.45 36.49
N GLY A 129 24.13 28.60 36.13
CA GLY A 129 25.26 28.11 36.92
C GLY A 129 26.59 28.71 36.48
#